data_AF-A0A6P2ALT5-F1
#
_entry.id   AF-A0A6P2ALT5-F1
#
_cell.length_a   1.000
_cell.length_b   1.000
_cell.length_c   1.000
_cell.angle_alpha   90.00
_cell.angle_beta   90.00
_cell.angle_gamma   90.00
#
_symmetry.space_group_name_H-M   'P 1'
#
loop_
_entity.id
_entity.type
_entity.pdbx_description
1 polymer ?
#
loop_
_entity_poly.entity_id
_entity_poly.type
_entity_poly.pdbx_seq_one_letter_code
_entity_poly.pdbx_strand_id
1 'polypeptide(L)'
;MPRRHWRYDRQRQSFDLAEGRRPAGYMVASPGAKGGGTEDPGVFVPIELVNEIRPRVDAWREGGYAGVTAATRALLEHWHDPERVPPQKFFFCQLEAIETLIWLTEASAAERVGIEIPGDGGAFRRLCNKMATGTGKTIVMAMLIAWQVLNKAANKQDARFSKNALVIAPGLTVRKRLAVLKPEGHENYYEQFDIVPPDMMQTLRAHGRVHLINWHKLGWETEEKIAKKKGVDKRGAKSDEAWLRDVLEDMAKARNLIVINDEAHHAWRIPAGETIKGVSREEKEEATKWIGGLDRIHKAREILTCFDLSATPYVPSGKRNVEEALFGWIVSDFGLNDSIEAGLVKTPRVVVRDDAGVDSRTFKSKLYHIYGAKDEHGNRIRDDLNRKAEATESLPQLVMNAYLLLGRDWLE
;
A
#
# COMPACT_ATOMS: atom_id res chain seq x y z
N MET A 1 6.24 -17.48 -9.44
CA MET A 1 6.43 -17.61 -7.97
C MET A 1 7.91 -17.71 -7.65
N PRO A 2 8.41 -17.01 -6.61
CA PRO A 2 9.77 -17.23 -6.09
C PRO A 2 9.95 -18.67 -5.63
N ARG A 3 11.01 -19.35 -6.08
CA ARG A 3 11.27 -20.76 -5.76
C ARG A 3 12.22 -20.97 -4.59
N ARG A 4 12.94 -19.91 -4.19
CA ARG A 4 13.93 -19.91 -3.11
C ARG A 4 13.93 -18.56 -2.42
N HIS A 5 14.38 -18.51 -1.18
CA HIS A 5 14.53 -17.27 -0.42
C HIS A 5 15.66 -17.39 0.61
N TRP A 6 16.26 -16.27 1.00
CA TRP A 6 17.25 -16.25 2.07
C TRP A 6 16.57 -16.23 3.44
N ARG A 7 16.88 -17.22 4.28
CA ARG A 7 16.40 -17.34 5.66
C ARG A 7 17.56 -17.04 6.62
N TYR A 8 17.33 -16.13 7.55
CA TYR A 8 18.32 -15.85 8.59
C TYR A 8 18.25 -16.91 9.70
N ASP A 9 19.37 -17.58 9.96
CA ASP A 9 19.57 -18.47 11.11
C ASP A 9 20.19 -17.67 12.26
N ARG A 10 19.40 -17.45 13.32
CA ARG A 10 19.84 -16.67 14.49
C ARG A 10 20.88 -17.39 15.34
N GLN A 11 20.94 -18.72 15.33
CA GLN A 11 21.93 -19.49 16.09
C GLN A 11 23.31 -19.37 15.44
N ARG A 12 23.35 -19.38 14.10
CA ARG A 12 24.58 -19.29 13.30
C ARG A 12 24.96 -17.87 12.90
N GLN A 13 24.03 -16.92 13.07
CA GLN A 13 24.16 -15.55 12.57
C GLN A 13 24.48 -15.51 11.06
N SER A 14 23.86 -16.41 10.30
CA SER A 14 24.10 -16.58 8.87
C SER A 14 22.81 -16.65 8.07
N PHE A 15 22.89 -16.42 6.76
CA PHE A 15 21.77 -16.63 5.85
C PHE A 15 21.92 -17.96 5.14
N ASP A 16 20.90 -18.80 5.23
CA ASP A 16 20.79 -20.05 4.49
C ASP A 16 19.80 -19.88 3.34
N LEU A 17 20.12 -20.47 2.18
CA LEU A 17 19.19 -20.51 1.06
C LEU A 17 18.14 -21.59 1.32
N ALA A 18 16.89 -21.18 1.53
CA ALA A 18 15.76 -22.06 1.73
C ALA A 18 15.01 -22.31 0.42
N GLU A 19 14.56 -23.55 0.21
CA GLU A 19 13.68 -23.91 -0.90
C GLU A 19 12.24 -23.46 -0.63
N GLY A 20 11.50 -23.20 -1.70
CA GLY A 20 10.16 -22.67 -1.66
C GLY A 20 10.09 -21.17 -1.41
N ARG A 21 8.86 -20.68 -1.34
CA ARG A 21 8.56 -19.27 -1.13
C ARG A 21 8.65 -18.89 0.34
N ARG A 22 9.11 -17.66 0.60
CA ARG A 22 9.10 -17.07 1.94
C ARG A 22 7.69 -17.05 2.56
N PRO A 23 7.53 -17.53 3.80
CA PRO A 23 6.29 -17.33 4.55
C PRO A 23 5.93 -15.84 4.64
N ALA A 24 4.64 -15.51 4.56
CA ALA A 24 4.17 -14.15 4.73
C ALA A 24 4.50 -13.68 6.15
N GLY A 25 5.06 -12.48 6.27
CA GLY A 25 5.53 -11.99 7.56
C GLY A 25 6.26 -10.65 7.50
N TYR A 26 6.78 -10.26 8.66
CA TYR A 26 7.56 -9.05 8.85
C TYR A 26 8.62 -9.27 9.93
N MET A 27 9.63 -8.40 9.96
CA MET A 27 10.70 -8.46 10.96
C MET A 27 10.43 -7.39 12.03
N VAL A 28 10.49 -7.78 13.29
CA VAL A 28 10.42 -6.88 14.46
C VAL A 28 11.81 -6.80 15.08
N ALA A 29 12.22 -5.60 15.52
CA ALA A 29 13.49 -5.42 16.20
C ALA A 29 13.58 -6.29 17.47
N SER A 30 14.74 -6.93 17.68
CA SER A 30 14.96 -7.78 18.84
C SER A 30 14.88 -6.99 20.16
N PRO A 31 14.12 -7.48 21.17
CA PRO A 31 14.05 -6.83 22.48
C PRO A 31 15.45 -6.68 23.10
N GLY A 32 15.84 -5.46 23.44
CA GLY A 32 17.14 -5.19 24.07
C GLY A 32 18.27 -4.76 23.12
N ALA A 33 18.01 -4.64 21.82
CA ALA A 33 18.94 -4.03 20.85
C ALA A 33 19.05 -2.50 21.07
N LYS A 34 19.50 -2.06 22.26
CA LYS A 34 19.89 -0.67 22.51
C LYS A 34 21.27 -0.46 21.90
N GLY A 35 21.29 0.02 20.65
CA GLY A 35 22.49 0.53 20.01
C GLY A 35 23.10 -0.41 18.99
N GLY A 36 22.51 -0.45 17.78
CA GLY A 36 23.11 -0.75 16.46
C GLY A 36 24.35 -1.64 16.37
N GLY A 37 24.47 -2.71 17.15
CA GLY A 37 25.71 -3.49 17.30
C GLY A 37 25.56 -4.99 17.03
N THR A 38 24.42 -5.46 16.55
CA THR A 38 24.23 -6.85 16.12
C THR A 38 23.67 -6.85 14.70
N GLU A 39 24.29 -7.61 13.80
CA GLU A 39 23.77 -7.98 12.46
C GLU A 39 22.50 -8.84 12.54
N ASP A 40 21.71 -8.68 13.60
CA ASP A 40 20.47 -9.40 13.83
C ASP A 40 19.35 -8.65 13.07
N PRO A 41 18.80 -9.24 11.99
CA PRO A 41 17.73 -8.65 11.20
C PRO A 41 16.40 -8.60 11.98
N GLY A 42 16.35 -9.17 13.19
CA GLY A 42 15.21 -9.12 14.10
C GLY A 42 14.51 -10.47 14.26
N VAL A 43 13.32 -10.43 14.86
CA VAL A 43 12.44 -11.59 15.03
C VAL A 43 11.41 -11.59 13.90
N PHE A 44 11.33 -12.70 13.16
CA PHE A 44 10.29 -12.89 12.15
C PHE A 44 8.94 -13.15 12.83
N VAL A 45 7.94 -12.36 12.45
CA VAL A 45 6.56 -12.53 12.87
C VAL A 45 5.71 -12.90 11.64
N PRO A 46 5.05 -14.06 11.63
CA PRO A 46 4.23 -14.50 10.51
C PRO A 46 2.92 -13.70 10.40
N ILE A 47 2.42 -13.57 9.17
CA ILE A 47 1.04 -13.14 8.89
C ILE A 47 0.24 -14.42 8.63
N GLU A 48 -0.28 -15.02 9.69
CA GLU A 48 -0.93 -16.34 9.64
C GLU A 48 -2.06 -16.41 8.63
N LEU A 49 -2.94 -15.40 8.60
CA LEU A 49 -4.05 -15.32 7.65
C LEU A 49 -3.60 -15.48 6.19
N VAL A 50 -2.49 -14.84 5.80
CA VAL A 50 -1.97 -14.96 4.43
C VAL A 50 -1.38 -16.35 4.20
N ASN A 51 -0.70 -16.92 5.20
CA ASN A 51 -0.14 -18.27 5.10
C ASN A 51 -1.22 -19.35 5.03
N GLU A 52 -2.40 -19.11 5.59
CA GLU A 52 -3.58 -19.98 5.45
C GLU A 52 -4.30 -19.81 4.11
N ILE A 53 -4.36 -18.58 3.57
CA ILE A 53 -5.02 -18.28 2.29
C ILE A 53 -4.22 -18.82 1.10
N ARG A 54 -2.89 -18.60 1.06
CA ARG A 54 -2.01 -18.97 -0.06
C ARG A 54 -2.21 -20.40 -0.59
N PRO A 55 -2.10 -21.48 0.23
CA PRO A 55 -2.26 -22.84 -0.27
C PRO A 55 -3.68 -23.13 -0.82
N ARG A 56 -4.71 -22.43 -0.33
CA ARG A 56 -6.07 -22.57 -0.83
C ARG A 56 -6.26 -21.89 -2.19
N VAL A 57 -5.68 -20.70 -2.34
CA VAL A 57 -5.65 -20.01 -3.64
C VAL A 57 -4.84 -20.82 -4.65
N ASP A 58 -3.72 -21.42 -4.24
CA ASP A 58 -2.92 -22.31 -5.09
C ASP A 58 -3.74 -23.54 -5.54
N ALA A 59 -4.41 -24.23 -4.61
CA ALA A 59 -5.29 -25.36 -4.93
C ALA A 59 -6.47 -24.97 -5.85
N TRP A 60 -7.08 -23.80 -5.61
CA TRP A 60 -8.16 -23.27 -6.45
C TRP A 60 -7.68 -22.93 -7.86
N ARG A 61 -6.46 -22.38 -7.98
CA ARG A 61 -5.78 -22.10 -9.25
C ARG A 61 -5.52 -23.40 -10.03
N GLU A 62 -4.93 -24.39 -9.36
CA GLU A 62 -4.63 -25.71 -9.93
C GLU A 62 -5.90 -26.48 -10.33
N GLY A 63 -7.00 -26.26 -9.60
CA GLY A 63 -8.33 -26.78 -9.91
C GLY A 63 -9.07 -26.08 -11.05
N GLY A 64 -8.43 -25.13 -11.76
CA GLY A 64 -9.03 -24.46 -12.92
C GLY A 64 -10.04 -23.36 -12.56
N TYR A 65 -9.85 -22.71 -11.41
CA TYR A 65 -10.64 -21.57 -10.95
C TYR A 65 -12.14 -21.89 -10.83
N ALA A 66 -12.47 -22.92 -10.04
CA ALA A 66 -13.85 -23.34 -9.85
C ALA A 66 -14.72 -22.20 -9.28
N GLY A 67 -15.95 -22.07 -9.78
CA GLY A 67 -16.94 -21.12 -9.26
C GLY A 67 -16.85 -19.68 -9.79
N VAL A 68 -15.84 -19.34 -10.60
CA VAL A 68 -15.74 -18.00 -11.20
C VAL A 68 -16.81 -17.75 -12.27
N THR A 69 -17.19 -16.49 -12.47
CA THR A 69 -18.04 -16.10 -13.61
C THR A 69 -17.31 -16.26 -14.95
N ALA A 70 -18.06 -16.19 -16.05
CA ALA A 70 -17.50 -16.17 -17.40
C ALA A 70 -16.58 -14.96 -17.65
N ALA A 71 -16.92 -13.78 -17.13
CA ALA A 71 -16.10 -12.58 -17.28
C ALA A 71 -14.78 -12.71 -16.52
N THR A 72 -14.82 -13.25 -15.29
CA THR A 72 -13.63 -13.53 -14.50
C THR A 72 -12.76 -14.60 -15.15
N ARG A 73 -13.36 -15.67 -15.71
CA ARG A 73 -12.64 -16.70 -16.44
C ARG A 73 -11.88 -16.13 -17.64
N ALA A 74 -12.53 -15.32 -18.47
CA ALA A 74 -11.90 -14.67 -19.61
C ALA A 74 -10.74 -13.75 -19.20
N LEU A 75 -10.88 -13.00 -18.10
CA LEU A 75 -9.79 -12.20 -17.56
C LEU A 75 -8.62 -13.04 -17.07
N LEU A 76 -8.88 -14.13 -16.33
CA LEU A 76 -7.83 -15.02 -15.83
C LEU A 76 -7.08 -15.71 -16.98
N GLU A 77 -7.80 -16.21 -17.98
CA GLU A 77 -7.22 -16.80 -19.20
C GLU A 77 -6.34 -15.78 -19.94
N HIS A 78 -6.83 -14.54 -20.08
CA HIS A 78 -6.07 -13.44 -20.68
C HIS A 78 -4.81 -13.08 -19.88
N TRP A 79 -4.90 -13.02 -18.55
CA TRP A 79 -3.76 -12.64 -17.71
C TRP A 79 -2.67 -13.70 -17.64
N HIS A 80 -3.03 -14.97 -17.79
CA HIS A 80 -2.13 -16.13 -17.76
C HIS A 80 -1.69 -16.62 -19.15
N ASP A 81 -2.10 -15.95 -20.23
CA ASP A 81 -1.69 -16.32 -21.58
C ASP A 81 -0.15 -16.35 -21.70
N PRO A 82 0.44 -17.53 -21.99
CA PRO A 82 1.89 -17.70 -22.07
C PRO A 82 2.53 -16.93 -23.23
N GLU A 83 1.74 -16.56 -24.25
CA GLU A 83 2.22 -15.82 -25.43
C GLU A 83 2.46 -14.33 -25.14
N ARG A 84 2.02 -13.83 -23.96
CA ARG A 84 2.22 -12.43 -23.57
C ARG A 84 3.70 -12.16 -23.28
N VAL A 85 4.22 -11.14 -23.95
CA VAL A 85 5.63 -10.69 -23.82
C VAL A 85 5.72 -9.42 -22.97
N PRO A 86 6.86 -9.15 -22.31
CA PRO A 86 7.06 -7.87 -21.62
C PRO A 86 6.84 -6.66 -22.55
N PRO A 87 6.21 -5.57 -22.10
CA PRO A 87 5.79 -5.30 -20.71
C PRO A 87 4.39 -5.83 -20.34
N GLN A 88 3.71 -6.57 -21.22
CA GLN A 88 2.33 -7.05 -21.01
C GLN A 88 2.25 -8.24 -20.04
N LYS A 89 3.35 -8.97 -19.86
CA LYS A 89 3.43 -10.09 -18.90
C LYS A 89 3.38 -9.59 -17.46
N PHE A 90 2.37 -10.02 -16.71
CA PHE A 90 2.21 -9.66 -15.30
C PHE A 90 3.21 -10.36 -14.39
N PHE A 91 3.61 -9.67 -13.33
CA PHE A 91 4.42 -10.26 -12.28
C PHE A 91 3.57 -11.19 -11.41
N PHE A 92 4.20 -12.24 -10.89
CA PHE A 92 3.54 -13.18 -9.99
C PHE A 92 2.85 -12.50 -8.80
N CYS A 93 3.47 -11.48 -8.20
CA CYS A 93 2.89 -10.75 -7.08
C CYS A 93 1.62 -9.96 -7.44
N GLN A 94 1.49 -9.53 -8.71
CA GLN A 94 0.30 -8.85 -9.20
C GLN A 94 -0.83 -9.86 -9.39
N LEU A 95 -0.54 -10.99 -10.04
CA LEU A 95 -1.48 -12.09 -10.26
C LEU A 95 -1.98 -12.67 -8.94
N GLU A 96 -1.07 -12.97 -8.00
CA GLU A 96 -1.48 -13.46 -6.68
C GLU A 96 -2.38 -12.46 -5.96
N ALA A 97 -2.03 -11.18 -5.97
CA ALA A 97 -2.80 -10.16 -5.27
C ALA A 97 -4.25 -10.12 -5.78
N ILE A 98 -4.45 -10.07 -7.11
CA ILE A 98 -5.79 -10.03 -7.70
C ILE A 98 -6.53 -11.37 -7.56
N GLU A 99 -5.86 -12.50 -7.78
CA GLU A 99 -6.48 -13.83 -7.64
C GLU A 99 -6.95 -14.09 -6.22
N THR A 100 -6.21 -13.61 -5.21
CA THR A 100 -6.62 -13.69 -3.81
C THR A 100 -7.93 -12.92 -3.58
N LEU A 101 -8.07 -11.72 -4.16
CA LEU A 101 -9.30 -10.94 -4.06
C LEU A 101 -10.46 -11.62 -4.80
N ILE A 102 -10.20 -12.20 -5.98
CA ILE A 102 -11.20 -12.96 -6.75
C ILE A 102 -11.67 -14.16 -5.95
N TRP A 103 -10.74 -14.97 -5.42
CA TRP A 103 -11.05 -16.14 -4.60
C TRP A 103 -11.91 -15.77 -3.39
N LEU A 104 -11.56 -14.68 -2.67
CA LEU A 104 -12.32 -14.20 -1.51
C LEU A 104 -13.74 -13.70 -1.82
N THR A 105 -14.06 -13.46 -3.09
CA THR A 105 -15.35 -12.95 -3.56
C THR A 105 -16.17 -14.00 -4.30
N GLU A 106 -15.54 -14.81 -5.14
CA GLU A 106 -16.21 -15.73 -6.05
C GLU A 106 -16.12 -17.21 -5.65
N ALA A 107 -15.09 -17.61 -4.90
CA ALA A 107 -14.96 -18.99 -4.49
C ALA A 107 -16.10 -19.42 -3.56
N SER A 108 -16.40 -20.71 -3.59
CA SER A 108 -17.49 -21.28 -2.81
C SER A 108 -17.30 -21.01 -1.32
N ALA A 109 -18.40 -20.95 -0.56
CA ALA A 109 -18.30 -20.79 0.89
C ALA A 109 -17.51 -21.94 1.53
N ALA A 110 -17.60 -23.15 0.96
CA ALA A 110 -16.88 -24.34 1.40
C ALA A 110 -15.35 -24.15 1.33
N GLU A 111 -14.84 -23.54 0.26
CA GLU A 111 -13.39 -23.30 0.12
C GLU A 111 -12.86 -22.28 1.14
N ARG A 112 -13.73 -21.40 1.63
CA ARG A 112 -13.40 -20.32 2.56
C ARG A 112 -13.66 -20.66 4.03
N VAL A 113 -14.08 -21.88 4.34
CA VAL A 113 -14.35 -22.32 5.73
C VAL A 113 -13.11 -22.15 6.60
N GLY A 114 -13.26 -21.50 7.74
CA GLY A 114 -12.19 -21.23 8.69
C GLY A 114 -11.31 -20.03 8.35
N ILE A 115 -11.53 -19.35 7.22
CA ILE A 115 -10.85 -18.09 6.92
C ILE A 115 -11.70 -16.93 7.43
N GLU A 116 -11.33 -16.40 8.59
CA GLU A 116 -11.91 -15.18 9.15
C GLU A 116 -10.98 -14.00 8.92
N ILE A 117 -11.50 -12.95 8.28
CA ILE A 117 -10.73 -11.74 7.99
C ILE A 117 -11.20 -10.65 8.96
N PRO A 118 -10.38 -10.26 9.95
CA PRO A 118 -10.71 -9.20 10.89
C PRO A 118 -10.98 -7.89 10.16
N GLY A 119 -12.05 -7.18 10.51
CA GLY A 119 -12.26 -5.81 10.04
C GLY A 119 -11.39 -4.80 10.80
N ASP A 120 -11.51 -3.52 10.43
CA ASP A 120 -10.91 -2.41 11.19
C ASP A 120 -11.79 -1.92 12.36
N GLY A 121 -12.91 -2.61 12.61
CA GLY A 121 -13.97 -2.18 13.53
C GLY A 121 -15.07 -1.32 12.89
N GLY A 122 -14.96 -1.04 11.58
CA GLY A 122 -15.98 -0.35 10.79
C GLY A 122 -17.09 -1.26 10.25
N ALA A 123 -18.10 -0.64 9.63
CA ALA A 123 -19.29 -1.33 9.11
C ALA A 123 -19.09 -2.00 7.73
N PHE A 124 -18.02 -1.66 7.01
CA PHE A 124 -17.74 -2.21 5.68
C PHE A 124 -16.51 -3.11 5.69
N ARG A 125 -16.53 -4.11 4.81
CA ARG A 125 -15.42 -5.07 4.66
C ARG A 125 -14.18 -4.37 4.10
N ARG A 126 -13.02 -4.72 4.65
CA ARG A 126 -11.70 -4.29 4.16
C ARG A 126 -10.85 -5.49 3.81
N LEU A 127 -10.09 -5.40 2.73
CA LEU A 127 -9.14 -6.42 2.27
C LEU A 127 -7.84 -5.71 1.86
N CYS A 128 -6.71 -6.11 2.43
CA CYS A 128 -5.43 -5.48 2.17
C CYS A 128 -4.46 -6.38 1.39
N ASN A 129 -3.94 -5.86 0.27
CA ASN A 129 -2.80 -6.43 -0.42
C ASN A 129 -1.54 -5.68 0.03
N LYS A 130 -0.67 -6.36 0.79
CA LYS A 130 0.65 -5.85 1.16
C LYS A 130 1.60 -6.05 0.00
N MET A 131 2.05 -4.97 -0.62
CA MET A 131 2.87 -5.00 -1.83
C MET A 131 3.99 -3.97 -1.75
N ALA A 132 5.25 -4.40 -1.90
CA ALA A 132 6.39 -3.49 -1.89
C ALA A 132 6.29 -2.42 -2.99
N THR A 133 6.83 -1.24 -2.72
CA THR A 133 6.86 -0.15 -3.70
C THR A 133 7.65 -0.56 -4.94
N GLY A 134 7.09 -0.29 -6.13
CA GLY A 134 7.69 -0.67 -7.40
C GLY A 134 7.20 -2.01 -7.97
N THR A 135 6.46 -2.81 -7.21
CA THR A 135 5.92 -4.12 -7.70
C THR A 135 4.67 -4.01 -8.57
N GLY A 136 4.16 -2.80 -8.81
CA GLY A 136 3.01 -2.55 -9.69
C GLY A 136 1.65 -2.53 -9.00
N LYS A 137 1.53 -1.95 -7.79
CA LYS A 137 0.24 -1.72 -7.11
C LYS A 137 -0.84 -1.14 -8.03
N THR A 138 -0.48 -0.16 -8.85
CA THR A 138 -1.41 0.50 -9.78
C THR A 138 -1.91 -0.45 -10.89
N ILE A 139 -1.12 -1.44 -11.30
CA ILE A 139 -1.58 -2.49 -12.23
C ILE A 139 -2.66 -3.34 -11.55
N VAL A 140 -2.43 -3.77 -10.31
CA VAL A 140 -3.43 -4.52 -9.53
C VAL A 140 -4.72 -3.73 -9.32
N MET A 141 -4.63 -2.41 -9.07
CA MET A 141 -5.81 -1.54 -9.00
C MET A 141 -6.60 -1.53 -10.31
N ALA A 142 -5.93 -1.47 -11.45
CA ALA A 142 -6.60 -1.53 -12.75
C ALA A 142 -7.20 -2.92 -13.01
N MET A 143 -6.50 -4.01 -12.68
CA MET A 143 -7.06 -5.38 -12.77
C MET A 143 -8.31 -5.54 -11.90
N LEU A 144 -8.28 -5.00 -10.67
CA LEU A 144 -9.40 -4.98 -9.74
C LEU A 144 -10.60 -4.21 -10.31
N ILE A 145 -10.39 -3.01 -10.86
CA ILE A 145 -11.46 -2.22 -11.48
C ILE A 145 -12.04 -2.95 -12.70
N ALA A 146 -11.19 -3.49 -13.57
CA ALA A 146 -11.63 -4.24 -14.74
C ALA A 146 -12.49 -5.45 -14.34
N TRP A 147 -11.99 -6.26 -13.40
CA TRP A 147 -12.72 -7.41 -12.84
C TRP A 147 -14.10 -7.01 -12.30
N GLN A 148 -14.16 -5.96 -11.48
CA GLN A 148 -15.39 -5.50 -10.86
C GLN A 148 -16.40 -4.97 -11.90
N VAL A 149 -15.95 -4.09 -12.81
CA VAL A 149 -16.82 -3.46 -13.81
C VAL A 149 -17.34 -4.48 -14.81
N LEU A 150 -16.48 -5.34 -15.35
CA LEU A 150 -16.86 -6.31 -16.39
C LEU A 150 -17.84 -7.34 -15.87
N ASN A 151 -17.63 -7.83 -14.65
CA ASN A 151 -18.60 -8.70 -13.98
C ASN A 151 -19.95 -8.01 -13.75
N LYS A 152 -19.93 -6.77 -13.26
CA LYS A 152 -21.17 -6.01 -13.04
C LYS A 152 -21.91 -5.66 -14.33
N ALA A 153 -21.17 -5.47 -15.43
CA ALA A 153 -21.74 -5.26 -16.75
C ALA A 153 -22.39 -6.54 -17.29
N ALA A 154 -21.73 -7.70 -17.12
CA ALA A 154 -22.24 -9.00 -17.53
C ALA A 154 -23.50 -9.41 -16.75
N ASN A 155 -23.55 -9.14 -15.43
CA ASN A 155 -24.74 -9.37 -14.62
C ASN A 155 -25.02 -8.19 -13.68
N LYS A 156 -25.98 -7.34 -14.07
CA LYS A 156 -26.37 -6.15 -13.30
C LYS A 156 -26.95 -6.47 -11.92
N GLN A 157 -27.51 -7.67 -11.73
CA GLN A 157 -28.12 -8.10 -10.46
C GLN A 157 -27.11 -8.74 -9.50
N ASP A 158 -25.90 -9.08 -9.96
CA ASP A 158 -24.88 -9.65 -9.08
C ASP A 158 -24.39 -8.60 -8.08
N ALA A 159 -24.73 -8.80 -6.80
CA ALA A 159 -24.40 -7.87 -5.73
C ALA A 159 -22.93 -7.92 -5.30
N ARG A 160 -22.16 -8.92 -5.76
CA ARG A 160 -20.73 -9.08 -5.44
C ARG A 160 -19.84 -8.07 -6.16
N PHE A 161 -20.36 -7.40 -7.18
CA PHE A 161 -19.58 -6.53 -8.06
C PHE A 161 -20.13 -5.11 -8.17
N SER A 162 -19.21 -4.17 -8.41
CA SER A 162 -19.54 -2.78 -8.70
C SER A 162 -18.94 -2.30 -10.00
N LYS A 163 -19.62 -1.35 -10.64
CA LYS A 163 -19.08 -0.56 -11.76
C LYS A 163 -18.56 0.82 -11.35
N ASN A 164 -18.65 1.14 -10.05
CA ASN A 164 -18.37 2.45 -9.48
C ASN A 164 -17.19 2.31 -8.50
N ALA A 165 -16.02 2.82 -8.87
CA ALA A 165 -14.80 2.76 -8.08
C ALA A 165 -14.42 4.15 -7.57
N LEU A 166 -14.29 4.29 -6.25
CA LEU A 166 -13.70 5.46 -5.60
C LEU A 166 -12.26 5.15 -5.22
N VAL A 167 -11.29 5.84 -5.82
CA VAL A 167 -9.87 5.67 -5.50
C VAL A 167 -9.39 6.87 -4.68
N ILE A 168 -8.74 6.61 -3.55
CA ILE A 168 -8.26 7.63 -2.63
C ILE A 168 -6.73 7.58 -2.58
N ALA A 169 -6.12 8.73 -2.85
CA ALA A 169 -4.68 8.91 -2.82
C ALA A 169 -4.22 9.74 -1.60
N PRO A 170 -3.01 9.50 -1.06
CA PRO A 170 -2.48 10.23 0.09
C PRO A 170 -2.13 11.69 -0.24
N GLY A 171 -1.75 11.97 -1.48
CA GLY A 171 -1.37 13.31 -1.93
C GLY A 171 -1.82 13.63 -3.35
N LEU A 172 -1.76 14.92 -3.71
CA LEU A 172 -2.17 15.39 -5.05
C LEU A 172 -1.27 14.86 -6.17
N THR A 173 0.03 14.71 -5.93
CA THR A 173 0.97 14.12 -6.90
C THR A 173 0.62 12.66 -7.18
N VAL A 174 0.33 11.88 -6.13
CA VAL A 174 -0.10 10.48 -6.27
C VAL A 174 -1.45 10.40 -6.98
N ARG A 175 -2.40 11.27 -6.63
CA ARG A 175 -3.69 11.35 -7.33
C ARG A 175 -3.52 11.61 -8.83
N LYS A 176 -2.60 12.49 -9.24
CA LYS A 176 -2.34 12.78 -10.65
C LYS A 176 -1.80 11.56 -11.40
N ARG A 177 -0.84 10.80 -10.84
CA ARG A 177 -0.34 9.56 -11.48
C ARG A 177 -1.38 8.44 -11.54
N LEU A 178 -2.34 8.41 -10.62
CA LEU A 178 -3.44 7.44 -10.65
C LEU A 178 -4.50 7.74 -11.73
N ALA A 179 -4.39 8.86 -12.47
CA ALA A 179 -5.28 9.19 -13.60
C ALA A 179 -5.36 8.08 -14.66
N VAL A 180 -4.29 7.29 -14.79
CA VAL A 180 -4.19 6.11 -15.67
C VAL A 180 -5.21 5.01 -15.35
N LEU A 181 -5.86 5.05 -14.18
CA LEU A 181 -6.92 4.11 -13.79
C LEU A 181 -8.28 4.44 -14.40
N LYS A 182 -8.43 5.61 -15.05
CA LYS A 182 -9.68 6.00 -15.72
C LYS A 182 -9.81 5.29 -17.08
N PRO A 183 -10.84 4.45 -17.32
CA PRO A 183 -10.99 3.73 -18.59
C PRO A 183 -11.11 4.64 -19.83
N GLU A 184 -11.68 5.83 -19.65
CA GLU A 184 -11.83 6.87 -20.67
C GLU A 184 -10.57 7.74 -20.85
N GLY A 185 -9.59 7.60 -19.96
CA GLY A 185 -8.35 8.37 -19.99
C GLY A 185 -7.46 7.97 -21.16
N HIS A 186 -6.71 8.95 -21.68
CA HIS A 186 -5.59 8.70 -22.57
C HIS A 186 -4.47 7.97 -21.81
N GLU A 187 -3.73 7.08 -22.47
CA GLU A 187 -2.67 6.26 -21.83
C GLU A 187 -3.15 5.52 -20.56
N ASN A 188 -4.41 5.07 -20.57
CA ASN A 188 -4.94 4.27 -19.48
C ASN A 188 -4.17 2.94 -19.37
N TYR A 189 -4.04 2.42 -18.15
CA TYR A 189 -3.30 1.18 -17.90
C TYR A 189 -3.97 -0.05 -18.49
N TYR A 190 -5.27 0.01 -18.79
CA TYR A 190 -5.98 -1.11 -19.39
C TYR A 190 -5.46 -1.44 -20.79
N GLU A 191 -5.18 -0.41 -21.60
CA GLU A 191 -4.57 -0.59 -22.92
C GLU A 191 -3.04 -0.70 -22.82
N GLN A 192 -2.38 0.13 -22.01
CA GLN A 192 -0.91 0.15 -21.93
C GLN A 192 -0.31 -1.19 -21.48
N PHE A 193 -0.97 -1.87 -20.54
CA PHE A 193 -0.55 -3.16 -20.01
C PHE A 193 -1.43 -4.31 -20.48
N ASP A 194 -2.31 -4.06 -21.45
CA ASP A 194 -3.23 -5.06 -22.02
C ASP A 194 -3.97 -5.82 -20.91
N ILE A 195 -4.54 -5.10 -19.94
CA ILE A 195 -5.20 -5.70 -18.76
C ILE A 195 -6.54 -6.34 -19.14
N VAL A 196 -7.17 -5.88 -20.21
CA VAL A 196 -8.52 -6.30 -20.60
C VAL A 196 -8.50 -6.83 -22.02
N PRO A 197 -9.14 -7.98 -22.29
CA PRO A 197 -9.33 -8.46 -23.65
C PRO A 197 -9.89 -7.38 -24.58
N PRO A 198 -9.41 -7.26 -25.84
CA PRO A 198 -9.82 -6.19 -26.74
C PRO A 198 -11.35 -6.04 -26.92
N ASP A 199 -12.08 -7.15 -26.94
CA ASP A 199 -13.55 -7.21 -27.05
C ASP A 199 -14.28 -6.69 -25.79
N MET A 200 -13.63 -6.75 -24.62
CA MET A 200 -14.19 -6.28 -23.36
C MET A 200 -13.86 -4.81 -23.05
N MET A 201 -12.91 -4.20 -23.76
CA MET A 201 -12.46 -2.83 -23.49
C MET A 201 -13.57 -1.79 -23.68
N GLN A 202 -14.41 -1.95 -24.71
CA GLN A 202 -15.54 -1.05 -24.94
C GLN A 202 -16.58 -1.14 -23.80
N THR A 203 -16.81 -2.35 -23.28
CA THR A 203 -17.70 -2.59 -22.13
C THR A 203 -17.16 -1.92 -20.87
N LEU A 204 -15.85 -2.04 -20.60
CA LEU A 204 -15.19 -1.37 -19.49
C LEU A 204 -15.36 0.16 -19.57
N ARG A 205 -15.12 0.76 -20.75
CA ARG A 205 -15.31 2.22 -20.97
C ARG A 205 -16.76 2.67 -20.81
N ALA A 206 -17.70 1.90 -21.35
CA ALA A 206 -19.12 2.25 -21.31
C ALA A 206 -19.66 2.28 -19.87
N HIS A 207 -19.26 1.29 -19.05
CA HIS A 207 -19.86 1.06 -17.74
C HIS A 207 -19.02 1.50 -16.55
N GLY A 208 -17.69 1.50 -16.68
CA GLY A 208 -16.77 1.83 -15.61
C GLY A 208 -16.83 3.31 -15.23
N ARG A 209 -16.94 3.59 -13.94
CA ARG A 209 -16.83 4.93 -13.38
C ARG A 209 -15.75 4.92 -12.31
N VAL A 210 -14.68 5.67 -12.55
CA VAL A 210 -13.51 5.74 -11.66
C VAL A 210 -13.33 7.18 -11.20
N HIS A 211 -13.63 7.42 -9.93
CA HIS A 211 -13.47 8.73 -9.30
C HIS A 211 -12.21 8.77 -8.45
N LEU A 212 -11.31 9.70 -8.74
CA LEU A 212 -10.00 9.82 -8.11
C LEU A 212 -9.96 11.05 -7.21
N ILE A 213 -9.87 10.83 -5.90
CA ILE A 213 -9.79 11.91 -4.91
C ILE A 213 -8.51 11.82 -4.09
N ASN A 214 -8.13 12.94 -3.50
CA ASN A 214 -7.18 12.95 -2.40
C ASN A 214 -7.98 12.98 -1.09
N TRP A 215 -7.44 12.36 -0.03
CA TRP A 215 -8.14 12.24 1.26
C TRP A 215 -8.61 13.59 1.84
N HIS A 216 -7.93 14.71 1.55
CA HIS A 216 -8.37 16.02 2.03
C HIS A 216 -9.80 16.35 1.58
N LYS A 217 -10.24 15.81 0.43
CA LYS A 217 -11.61 15.97 -0.08
C LYS A 217 -12.66 15.27 0.79
N LEU A 218 -12.25 14.26 1.57
CA LEU A 218 -13.10 13.61 2.56
C LEU A 218 -13.29 14.46 3.82
N GLY A 219 -12.60 15.59 3.96
CA GLY A 219 -12.79 16.50 5.09
C GLY A 219 -14.24 17.00 5.18
N TRP A 220 -14.74 17.10 6.40
CA TRP A 220 -15.99 17.80 6.71
C TRP A 220 -15.75 18.82 7.82
N GLU A 221 -16.58 19.85 7.83
CA GLU A 221 -16.62 20.82 8.90
C GLU A 221 -17.81 20.48 9.81
N THR A 222 -17.55 20.36 11.12
CA THR A 222 -18.63 20.28 12.11
C THR A 222 -19.12 21.68 12.45
N GLU A 223 -20.38 21.80 12.86
CA GLU A 223 -20.95 23.09 13.26
C GLU A 223 -20.12 23.77 14.36
N GLU A 224 -19.59 22.99 15.31
CA GLU A 224 -18.69 23.47 16.36
C GLU A 224 -17.36 24.06 15.82
N LYS A 225 -16.83 23.50 14.72
CA LYS A 225 -15.61 24.02 14.07
C LYS A 225 -15.90 25.28 13.27
N ILE A 226 -17.07 25.37 12.64
CA ILE A 226 -17.52 26.55 11.91
C ILE A 226 -17.80 27.70 12.89
N ALA A 227 -18.47 27.43 14.01
CA ALA A 227 -18.74 28.41 15.06
C ALA A 227 -17.46 29.00 15.68
N LYS A 228 -16.35 28.26 15.67
CA LYS A 228 -15.04 28.72 16.15
C LYS A 228 -14.23 29.50 15.10
N LYS A 229 -14.62 29.49 13.82
CA LYS A 229 -13.95 30.28 12.77
C LYS A 229 -14.46 31.73 12.77
N LYS A 230 -13.58 32.69 13.03
CA LYS A 230 -13.85 34.13 12.87
C LYS A 230 -13.77 34.55 11.39
N GLY A 231 -14.66 34.02 10.54
CA GLY A 231 -14.71 34.29 9.10
C GLY A 231 -16.00 35.00 8.65
N VAL A 232 -15.97 35.61 7.46
CA VAL A 232 -17.12 36.30 6.83
C VAL A 232 -18.13 35.31 6.22
N ASP A 233 -17.70 34.08 5.92
CA ASP A 233 -18.59 33.02 5.43
C ASP A 233 -19.38 32.41 6.60
N LYS A 234 -20.68 32.71 6.64
CA LYS A 234 -21.64 32.27 7.67
C LYS A 234 -22.42 31.01 7.28
N ARG A 235 -22.00 30.30 6.21
CA ARG A 235 -22.66 29.04 5.81
C ARG A 235 -22.43 27.98 6.89
N GLY A 236 -23.51 27.35 7.35
CA GLY A 236 -23.47 26.24 8.32
C GLY A 236 -22.83 24.96 7.74
N ALA A 237 -22.75 23.90 8.55
CA ALA A 237 -22.19 22.64 8.10
C ALA A 237 -22.94 22.10 6.87
N LYS A 238 -22.21 21.62 5.85
CA LYS A 238 -22.82 21.00 4.66
C LYS A 238 -23.67 19.80 5.09
N SER A 239 -24.91 19.72 4.60
CA SER A 239 -25.73 18.50 4.73
C SER A 239 -25.01 17.31 4.10
N ASP A 240 -25.36 16.09 4.52
CA ASP A 240 -24.76 14.86 3.99
C ASP A 240 -24.84 14.79 2.47
N GLU A 241 -25.99 15.10 1.89
CA GLU A 241 -26.17 15.12 0.43
C GLU A 241 -25.36 16.22 -0.27
N ALA A 242 -25.23 17.41 0.32
CA ALA A 242 -24.40 18.48 -0.25
C ALA A 242 -22.91 18.14 -0.19
N TRP A 243 -22.46 17.54 0.91
CA TRP A 243 -21.09 17.05 1.05
C TRP A 243 -20.80 15.89 0.08
N LEU A 244 -21.70 14.92 -0.06
CA LEU A 244 -21.53 13.81 -1.01
C LEU A 244 -21.43 14.29 -2.45
N ARG A 245 -22.22 15.30 -2.85
CA ARG A 245 -22.12 15.90 -4.20
C ARG A 245 -20.76 16.54 -4.45
N ASP A 246 -20.17 17.15 -3.43
CA ASP A 246 -18.84 17.74 -3.50
C ASP A 246 -17.75 16.67 -3.57
N VAL A 247 -17.86 15.63 -2.74
CA VAL A 247 -16.87 14.55 -2.66
C VAL A 247 -16.89 13.65 -3.88
N LEU A 248 -18.08 13.14 -4.25
CA LEU A 248 -18.26 12.12 -5.28
C LEU A 248 -18.59 12.69 -6.66
N GLU A 249 -18.91 13.98 -6.77
CA GLU A 249 -19.19 14.67 -8.05
C GLU A 249 -20.20 13.91 -8.94
N ASP A 250 -19.78 13.45 -10.11
CA ASP A 250 -20.60 12.69 -11.06
C ASP A 250 -21.07 11.34 -10.48
N MET A 251 -20.32 10.79 -9.53
CA MET A 251 -20.68 9.59 -8.77
C MET A 251 -21.57 9.88 -7.54
N ALA A 252 -22.05 11.11 -7.34
CA ALA A 252 -22.84 11.47 -6.15
C ALA A 252 -24.14 10.67 -5.96
N LYS A 253 -24.70 10.06 -7.01
CA LYS A 253 -25.88 9.18 -6.93
C LYS A 253 -25.53 7.69 -7.00
N ALA A 254 -24.26 7.35 -7.22
CA ALA A 254 -23.82 5.97 -7.35
C ALA A 254 -23.92 5.24 -6.01
N ARG A 255 -24.43 4.02 -6.04
CA ARG A 255 -24.49 3.12 -4.88
C ARG A 255 -23.60 1.90 -5.08
N ASN A 256 -23.35 1.18 -3.98
CA ASN A 256 -22.58 -0.06 -3.93
C ASN A 256 -21.18 0.17 -4.48
N LEU A 257 -20.48 1.15 -3.90
CA LEU A 257 -19.15 1.57 -4.34
C LEU A 257 -18.11 0.53 -3.93
N ILE A 258 -17.13 0.27 -4.78
CA ILE A 258 -15.84 -0.23 -4.30
C ILE A 258 -14.96 0.96 -3.95
N VAL A 259 -14.17 0.83 -2.88
CA VAL A 259 -13.17 1.82 -2.51
C VAL A 259 -11.79 1.21 -2.70
N ILE A 260 -10.85 1.98 -3.24
CA ILE A 260 -9.45 1.58 -3.40
C ILE A 260 -8.59 2.63 -2.71
N ASN A 261 -7.92 2.25 -1.62
CA ASN A 261 -6.97 3.14 -0.93
C ASN A 261 -5.56 2.84 -1.42
N ASP A 262 -4.88 3.85 -1.97
CA ASP A 262 -3.42 3.81 -2.17
C ASP A 262 -2.73 4.35 -0.91
N GLU A 263 -1.60 3.73 -0.54
CA GLU A 263 -0.92 3.98 0.74
C GLU A 263 -1.88 3.87 1.93
N ALA A 264 -2.60 2.75 2.00
CA ALA A 264 -3.66 2.53 2.97
C ALA A 264 -3.23 2.61 4.45
N HIS A 265 -1.93 2.68 4.74
CA HIS A 265 -1.39 2.92 6.09
C HIS A 265 -1.75 4.30 6.65
N HIS A 266 -2.26 5.23 5.83
CA HIS A 266 -2.89 6.48 6.30
C HIS A 266 -4.36 6.29 6.72
N ALA A 267 -5.00 5.17 6.35
CA ALA A 267 -6.42 4.91 6.50
C ALA A 267 -6.68 3.87 7.61
N TRP A 268 -6.52 4.26 8.86
CA TRP A 268 -6.70 3.40 10.04
C TRP A 268 -7.64 4.02 11.08
N ARG A 269 -8.13 3.18 12.00
CA ARG A 269 -9.00 3.58 13.11
C ARG A 269 -8.28 3.45 14.44
N ILE A 270 -8.66 4.30 15.38
CA ILE A 270 -8.38 4.07 16.79
C ILE A 270 -9.55 3.23 17.33
N PRO A 271 -9.30 2.02 17.87
CA PRO A 271 -10.35 1.24 18.52
C PRO A 271 -11.06 2.03 19.62
N ALA A 272 -12.36 1.79 19.80
CA ALA A 272 -13.15 2.52 20.80
C ALA A 272 -12.60 2.27 22.21
N GLY A 273 -12.31 3.35 22.94
CA GLY A 273 -11.73 3.29 24.29
C GLY A 273 -10.21 3.22 24.34
N GLU A 274 -9.53 3.13 23.20
CA GLU A 274 -8.07 3.11 23.14
C GLU A 274 -7.50 4.50 22.82
N THR A 275 -6.29 4.77 23.31
CA THR A 275 -5.53 5.96 22.91
C THR A 275 -4.16 5.54 22.43
N ILE A 276 -3.87 5.86 21.17
CA ILE A 276 -2.54 5.62 20.61
C ILE A 276 -1.63 6.77 21.03
N LYS A 277 -0.68 6.49 21.93
CA LYS A 277 0.40 7.42 22.29
C LYS A 277 1.38 7.56 21.11
N GLY A 278 2.29 8.53 21.10
CA GLY A 278 3.36 8.60 20.10
C GLY A 278 2.99 9.01 18.67
N VAL A 279 1.70 9.04 18.31
CA VAL A 279 1.22 9.51 17.00
C VAL A 279 0.96 11.01 17.04
N SER A 280 1.39 11.74 16.01
CA SER A 280 1.17 13.18 15.91
C SER A 280 -0.32 13.52 15.80
N ARG A 281 -0.66 14.77 16.12
CA ARG A 281 -2.04 15.26 15.96
C ARG A 281 -2.49 15.23 14.50
N GLU A 282 -1.57 15.51 13.58
CA GLU A 282 -1.82 15.56 12.14
C GLU A 282 -2.13 14.17 11.58
N GLU A 283 -1.35 13.15 11.93
CA GLU A 283 -1.61 11.76 11.52
C GLU A 283 -2.96 11.25 12.03
N LYS A 284 -3.31 11.58 13.29
CA LYS A 284 -4.64 11.25 13.84
C LYS A 284 -5.75 11.95 13.07
N GLU A 285 -5.56 13.22 12.71
CA GLU A 285 -6.55 14.00 11.97
C GLU A 285 -6.72 13.48 10.53
N GLU A 286 -5.62 13.13 9.86
CA GLU A 286 -5.62 12.49 8.54
C GLU A 286 -6.42 11.19 8.58
N ALA A 287 -6.05 10.26 9.46
CA ALA A 287 -6.72 8.96 9.59
C ALA A 287 -8.21 9.10 9.93
N THR A 288 -8.54 10.01 10.85
CA THR A 288 -9.92 10.31 11.24
C THR A 288 -10.74 10.83 10.06
N LYS A 289 -10.21 11.78 9.28
CA LYS A 289 -10.90 12.33 8.11
C LYS A 289 -11.04 11.30 7.01
N TRP A 290 -10.00 10.52 6.76
CA TRP A 290 -10.02 9.51 5.71
C TRP A 290 -11.09 8.45 6.00
N ILE A 291 -10.99 7.80 7.17
CA ILE A 291 -11.90 6.72 7.51
C ILE A 291 -13.30 7.23 7.87
N GLY A 292 -13.43 8.34 8.59
CA GLY A 292 -14.75 8.91 8.90
C GLY A 292 -15.46 9.44 7.66
N GLY A 293 -14.72 9.87 6.63
CA GLY A 293 -15.29 10.20 5.32
C GLY A 293 -15.85 8.97 4.62
N LEU A 294 -15.11 7.85 4.67
CA LEU A 294 -15.60 6.56 4.17
C LEU A 294 -16.83 6.07 4.93
N ASP A 295 -16.90 6.24 6.25
CA ASP A 295 -18.11 5.92 7.02
C ASP A 295 -19.31 6.74 6.57
N ARG A 296 -19.11 8.04 6.33
CA ARG A 296 -20.18 8.92 5.85
C ARG A 296 -20.64 8.53 4.45
N ILE A 297 -19.73 8.14 3.57
CA ILE A 297 -20.06 7.59 2.24
C ILE A 297 -20.83 6.27 2.38
N HIS A 298 -20.36 5.35 3.22
CA HIS A 298 -21.00 4.04 3.42
C HIS A 298 -22.45 4.19 3.88
N LYS A 299 -22.72 5.06 4.87
CA LYS A 299 -24.09 5.32 5.36
C LYS A 299 -25.05 5.78 4.27
N ALA A 300 -24.57 6.53 3.28
CA ALA A 300 -25.42 7.17 2.28
C ALA A 300 -25.46 6.44 0.93
N ARG A 301 -24.39 5.73 0.56
CA ARG A 301 -24.21 5.11 -0.76
C ARG A 301 -23.85 3.63 -0.73
N GLU A 302 -23.58 3.08 0.45
CA GLU A 302 -23.10 1.71 0.63
C GLU A 302 -21.74 1.47 -0.03
N ILE A 303 -20.75 1.09 0.79
CA ILE A 303 -19.46 0.60 0.33
C ILE A 303 -19.52 -0.91 0.35
N LEU A 304 -19.37 -1.54 -0.82
CA LEU A 304 -19.39 -2.98 -0.99
C LEU A 304 -18.16 -3.64 -0.37
N THR A 305 -16.98 -3.15 -0.73
CA THR A 305 -15.69 -3.58 -0.16
C THR A 305 -14.67 -2.47 -0.36
N CYS A 306 -13.82 -2.28 0.64
CA CYS A 306 -12.65 -1.41 0.58
C CYS A 306 -11.39 -2.25 0.36
N PHE A 307 -10.69 -1.98 -0.72
CA PHE A 307 -9.45 -2.63 -1.11
C PHE A 307 -8.28 -1.72 -0.76
N ASP A 308 -7.46 -2.16 0.17
CA ASP A 308 -6.32 -1.42 0.70
C ASP A 308 -5.03 -1.91 0.04
N LEU A 309 -4.28 -1.02 -0.61
CA LEU A 309 -2.97 -1.34 -1.16
C LEU A 309 -1.91 -0.52 -0.42
N SER A 310 -0.92 -1.20 0.16
CA SER A 310 0.15 -0.54 0.91
C SER A 310 1.42 -1.39 0.93
N ALA A 311 2.59 -0.75 0.94
CA ALA A 311 3.85 -1.45 1.22
C ALA A 311 4.06 -1.68 2.72
N THR A 312 3.43 -0.83 3.53
CA THR A 312 3.67 -0.71 4.97
C THR A 312 2.33 -0.62 5.73
N PRO A 313 1.43 -1.62 5.65
CA PRO A 313 0.10 -1.57 6.27
C PRO A 313 0.15 -1.73 7.80
N TYR A 314 0.82 -0.79 8.47
CA TYR A 314 0.94 -0.73 9.92
C TYR A 314 -0.06 0.27 10.48
N VAL A 315 -0.65 -0.07 11.62
CA VAL A 315 -1.32 0.88 12.51
C VAL A 315 -0.23 1.46 13.42
N PRO A 316 -0.09 2.79 13.49
CA PRO A 316 0.84 3.39 14.42
C PRO A 316 0.57 2.91 15.85
N SER A 317 1.60 2.54 16.60
CA SER A 317 1.47 2.18 18.01
C SER A 317 2.38 3.06 18.87
N GLY A 318 1.87 3.49 20.01
CA GLY A 318 2.58 4.46 20.85
C GLY A 318 3.80 3.95 21.60
N LYS A 319 4.19 2.69 21.41
CA LYS A 319 5.34 2.10 22.07
C LYS A 319 6.53 2.15 21.13
N ARG A 320 7.43 3.10 21.39
CA ARG A 320 8.68 3.38 20.66
C ARG A 320 9.63 2.19 20.38
N ASN A 321 9.34 0.96 20.80
CA ASN A 321 10.32 -0.13 20.74
C ASN A 321 9.84 -1.54 20.42
N VAL A 322 8.54 -1.90 20.27
CA VAL A 322 8.22 -3.34 20.05
C VAL A 322 7.00 -3.69 19.19
N GLU A 323 5.96 -2.86 18.98
CA GLU A 323 4.72 -3.41 18.39
C GLU A 323 4.01 -2.44 17.43
N GLU A 324 4.56 -2.13 16.25
CA GLU A 324 3.71 -1.64 15.15
C GLU A 324 2.82 -2.81 14.71
N ALA A 325 1.51 -2.71 14.97
CA ALA A 325 0.55 -3.75 14.63
C ALA A 325 0.22 -3.64 13.14
N LEU A 326 0.45 -4.71 12.37
CA LEU A 326 -0.03 -4.78 10.99
C LEU A 326 -1.57 -4.78 10.94
N PHE A 327 -2.14 -4.35 9.82
CA PHE A 327 -3.56 -4.53 9.54
C PHE A 327 -3.95 -6.01 9.67
N GLY A 328 -5.02 -6.28 10.42
CA GLY A 328 -5.56 -7.64 10.58
C GLY A 328 -6.17 -8.20 9.29
N TRP A 329 -6.56 -7.33 8.35
CA TRP A 329 -7.18 -7.69 7.07
C TRP A 329 -6.19 -7.84 5.91
N ILE A 330 -4.90 -8.09 6.17
CA ILE A 330 -3.94 -8.42 5.09
C ILE A 330 -4.25 -9.81 4.56
N VAL A 331 -4.61 -9.89 3.29
CA VAL A 331 -5.02 -11.14 2.62
C VAL A 331 -3.98 -11.64 1.62
N SER A 332 -3.12 -10.77 1.11
CA SER A 332 -1.95 -11.16 0.32
C SER A 332 -0.72 -10.37 0.75
N ASP A 333 0.45 -10.98 0.59
CA ASP A 333 1.73 -10.38 0.98
C ASP A 333 2.82 -10.64 -0.06
N PHE A 334 3.46 -9.55 -0.49
CA PHE A 334 4.68 -9.55 -1.28
C PHE A 334 5.59 -8.42 -0.80
N GLY A 335 6.45 -8.75 0.17
CA GLY A 335 7.28 -7.80 0.89
C GLY A 335 8.52 -7.32 0.13
N LEU A 336 9.29 -6.43 0.76
CA LEU A 336 10.52 -5.87 0.19
C LEU A 336 11.56 -6.96 -0.13
N ASN A 337 11.77 -7.91 0.79
CA ASN A 337 12.73 -8.99 0.59
C ASN A 337 12.36 -9.85 -0.63
N ASP A 338 11.09 -10.27 -0.75
CA ASP A 338 10.62 -11.03 -1.91
C ASP A 338 10.79 -10.22 -3.21
N SER A 339 10.59 -8.91 -3.15
CA SER A 339 10.72 -8.02 -4.30
C SER A 339 12.17 -7.87 -4.77
N ILE A 340 13.11 -7.79 -3.82
CA ILE A 340 14.56 -7.73 -4.11
C ILE A 340 15.00 -9.08 -4.68
N GLU A 341 14.65 -10.18 -4.02
CA GLU A 341 15.04 -11.55 -4.42
C GLU A 341 14.43 -11.95 -5.77
N ALA A 342 13.24 -11.44 -6.10
CA ALA A 342 12.62 -11.63 -7.41
C ALA A 342 13.13 -10.67 -8.50
N GLY A 343 14.06 -9.75 -8.18
CA GLY A 343 14.61 -8.79 -9.13
C GLY A 343 13.61 -7.73 -9.63
N LEU A 344 12.50 -7.53 -8.91
CA LEU A 344 11.44 -6.58 -9.29
C LEU A 344 11.73 -5.15 -8.82
N VAL A 345 12.55 -5.01 -7.78
CA VAL A 345 12.97 -3.70 -7.25
C VAL A 345 14.48 -3.64 -7.15
N LYS A 346 15.02 -2.42 -7.18
CA LYS A 346 16.46 -2.20 -7.04
C LYS A 346 16.92 -2.67 -5.67
N THR A 347 18.05 -3.38 -5.63
CA THR A 347 18.71 -3.74 -4.38
C THR A 347 19.40 -2.48 -3.83
N PRO A 348 19.01 -1.97 -2.65
CA PRO A 348 19.75 -0.88 -2.03
C PRO A 348 21.14 -1.41 -1.65
N ARG A 349 22.20 -0.77 -2.15
CA ARG A 349 23.56 -1.04 -1.70
C ARG A 349 23.87 -0.12 -0.52
N VAL A 350 24.32 -0.70 0.58
CA VAL A 350 24.95 0.05 1.67
C VAL A 350 26.41 0.21 1.29
N VAL A 351 26.87 1.45 1.16
CA VAL A 351 28.28 1.76 0.90
C VAL A 351 29.08 1.35 2.13
N VAL A 352 29.98 0.37 1.97
CA VAL A 352 30.88 -0.12 3.03
C VAL A 352 32.26 0.55 2.93
N ARG A 353 32.50 1.37 1.89
CA ARG A 353 33.73 2.16 1.77
C ARG A 353 33.67 3.34 2.74
N ASP A 354 34.51 3.28 3.76
CA ASP A 354 34.58 4.27 4.83
C ASP A 354 36.03 4.74 5.02
N ASP A 355 36.35 5.89 4.43
CA ASP A 355 37.53 6.71 4.73
C ASP A 355 37.15 7.94 5.60
N ALA A 356 35.87 8.07 5.95
CA ALA A 356 35.36 9.16 6.79
C ALA A 356 35.64 8.85 8.27
N GLY A 357 36.38 9.75 8.93
CA GLY A 357 36.89 9.57 10.30
C GLY A 357 35.88 8.94 11.26
N VAL A 358 36.27 7.79 11.81
CA VAL A 358 35.49 6.95 12.72
C VAL A 358 35.02 7.75 13.94
N ASP A 359 33.77 7.56 14.37
CA ASP A 359 33.29 8.08 15.65
C ASP A 359 34.07 7.43 16.81
N SER A 360 34.75 8.24 17.62
CA SER A 360 35.68 7.77 18.64
C SER A 360 35.03 7.05 19.83
N ARG A 361 33.70 7.09 19.96
CA ARG A 361 32.95 6.41 21.03
C ARG A 361 32.35 5.10 20.58
N THR A 362 31.93 5.02 19.32
CA THR A 362 31.23 3.86 18.77
C THR A 362 32.10 3.03 17.85
N PHE A 363 33.28 3.54 17.46
CA PHE A 363 34.17 2.96 16.46
C PHE A 363 33.47 2.68 15.12
N LYS A 364 32.44 3.47 14.79
CA LYS A 364 31.64 3.33 13.56
C LYS A 364 31.84 4.50 12.62
N SER A 365 31.57 4.26 11.33
CA SER A 365 31.49 5.33 10.34
C SER A 365 30.55 6.43 10.81
N LYS A 366 31.00 7.68 10.72
CA LYS A 366 30.11 8.84 10.90
C LYS A 366 29.02 8.91 9.83
N LEU A 367 29.17 8.21 8.69
CA LEU A 367 28.19 8.16 7.61
C LEU A 367 26.91 7.41 8.02
N TYR A 368 27.00 6.40 8.89
CA TYR A 368 25.85 5.60 9.32
C TYR A 368 24.76 6.42 10.03
N HIS A 369 25.19 7.48 10.74
CA HIS A 369 24.30 8.43 11.39
C HIS A 369 24.64 9.87 11.00
N ILE A 370 24.88 10.11 9.70
CA ILE A 370 25.38 11.39 9.19
C ILE A 370 24.57 12.59 9.68
N TYR A 371 23.24 12.48 9.74
CA TYR A 371 22.38 13.58 10.19
C TYR A 371 22.60 13.94 11.68
N GLY A 372 22.90 12.95 12.51
CA GLY A 372 23.20 13.15 13.94
C GLY A 372 24.68 13.38 14.25
N ALA A 373 25.56 13.19 13.26
CA ALA A 373 27.00 13.32 13.41
C ALA A 373 27.41 14.78 13.63
N LYS A 374 28.63 14.95 14.17
CA LYS A 374 29.27 16.25 14.29
C LYS A 374 30.29 16.47 13.16
N ASP A 375 30.32 17.67 12.62
CA ASP A 375 31.35 18.12 11.69
C ASP A 375 32.69 18.38 12.40
N GLU A 376 33.70 18.79 11.63
CA GLU A 376 35.04 19.15 12.11
C GLU A 376 35.05 20.34 13.10
N HIS A 377 33.99 21.16 13.10
CA HIS A 377 33.81 22.29 14.02
C HIS A 377 32.98 21.93 15.26
N GLY A 378 32.52 20.68 15.38
CA GLY A 378 31.73 20.18 16.50
C GLY A 378 30.23 20.49 16.42
N ASN A 379 29.76 21.09 15.31
CA ASN A 379 28.35 21.36 15.04
C ASN A 379 27.66 20.08 14.54
N ARG A 380 26.38 19.90 14.88
CA ARG A 380 25.64 18.75 14.34
C ARG A 380 25.27 19.02 12.88
N ILE A 381 25.45 18.03 12.03
CA ILE A 381 25.12 18.13 10.59
C ILE A 381 23.66 18.54 10.37
N ARG A 382 22.71 18.01 11.16
CA ARG A 382 21.30 18.44 11.09
C ARG A 382 21.10 19.93 11.32
N ASP A 383 21.91 20.56 12.16
CA ASP A 383 21.71 21.96 12.54
C ASP A 383 22.19 22.84 11.36
N ASP A 384 23.25 22.42 10.67
CA ASP A 384 23.72 23.04 9.43
C ASP A 384 22.75 22.81 8.26
N LEU A 385 22.25 21.58 8.03
CA LEU A 385 21.31 21.28 6.94
C LEU A 385 19.94 21.98 7.06
N ASN A 386 19.54 22.38 8.28
CA ASN A 386 18.25 23.01 8.53
C ASN A 386 18.33 24.55 8.64
N ARG A 387 19.52 25.15 8.53
CA ARG A 387 19.66 26.61 8.58
C ARG A 387 19.35 27.24 7.22
N LYS A 388 19.05 28.54 7.22
CA LYS A 388 19.02 29.32 5.97
C LYS A 388 20.45 29.49 5.47
N ALA A 389 20.68 29.11 4.23
CA ALA A 389 21.98 29.18 3.57
C ALA A 389 21.81 29.75 2.15
N GLU A 390 22.86 30.39 1.65
CA GLU A 390 22.91 30.84 0.26
C GLU A 390 23.20 29.66 -0.68
N ALA A 391 22.76 29.72 -1.94
CA ALA A 391 22.92 28.59 -2.88
C ALA A 391 24.39 28.24 -3.19
N THR A 392 25.32 29.18 -2.96
CA THR A 392 26.76 29.00 -3.16
C THR A 392 27.49 28.50 -1.91
N GLU A 393 26.79 28.35 -0.79
CA GLU A 393 27.39 27.93 0.47
C GLU A 393 27.71 26.43 0.44
N SER A 394 28.91 26.06 0.88
CA SER A 394 29.37 24.67 0.83
C SER A 394 28.66 23.82 1.88
N LEU A 395 28.30 22.59 1.51
CA LEU A 395 27.78 21.61 2.44
C LEU A 395 28.87 21.15 3.42
N PRO A 396 28.50 20.64 4.60
CA PRO A 396 29.47 20.06 5.52
C PRO A 396 30.32 18.99 4.83
N GLN A 397 31.62 18.97 5.12
CA GLN A 397 32.58 18.08 4.45
C GLN A 397 32.18 16.60 4.52
N LEU A 398 31.58 16.17 5.64
CA LEU A 398 31.07 14.81 5.80
C LEU A 398 29.94 14.48 4.80
N VAL A 399 29.07 15.45 4.49
CA VAL A 399 27.98 15.32 3.51
C VAL A 399 28.55 15.30 2.08
N MET A 400 29.53 16.15 1.80
CA MET A 400 30.24 16.13 0.51
C MET A 400 30.96 14.80 0.28
N ASN A 401 31.65 14.27 1.29
CA ASN A 401 32.32 12.97 1.22
C ASN A 401 31.29 11.84 0.98
N ALA A 402 30.16 11.86 1.69
CA ALA A 402 29.08 10.90 1.47
C ALA A 402 28.57 10.94 0.02
N TYR A 403 28.36 12.14 -0.53
CA TYR A 403 27.93 12.34 -1.91
C TYR A 403 28.96 11.82 -2.92
N LEU A 404 30.25 12.10 -2.70
CA LEU A 404 31.33 11.63 -3.56
C LEU A 404 31.48 10.10 -3.51
N LEU A 405 31.38 9.48 -2.34
CA LEU A 405 31.41 8.04 -2.17
C LEU A 405 30.22 7.37 -2.89
N LEU A 406 29.02 7.91 -2.72
CA LEU A 406 27.82 7.47 -3.47
C LEU A 406 28.02 7.59 -4.98
N GLY A 407 28.63 8.69 -5.45
CA GLY A 407 28.91 8.90 -6.87
C GLY A 407 29.96 7.94 -7.44
N ARG A 408 31.01 7.62 -6.66
CA ARG A 408 32.02 6.63 -7.05
C ARG A 408 31.45 5.22 -7.11
N ASP A 409 30.67 4.83 -6.11
CA ASP A 409 30.00 3.52 -6.07
C ASP A 409 28.94 3.35 -7.18
N TRP A 410 28.52 4.43 -7.83
CA TRP A 410 27.63 4.38 -9.00
C TRP A 410 28.38 4.06 -10.31
N LEU A 411 29.68 4.30 -10.36
CA LEU A 411 30.52 4.04 -11.54
C LEU A 411 31.08 2.61 -11.59
N GLU A 412 30.91 1.85 -10.50
CA GLU A 412 31.27 0.43 -10.35
C GLU A 412 30.04 -0.48 -10.29
#